data_AF-A0A1M7FEQ4-F1
#
_entry.id   AF-A0A1M7FEQ4-F1
#
_cell.length_a   1.000
_cell.length_b   1.000
_cell.length_c   1.000
_cell.angle_alpha   90.00
_cell.angle_beta   90.00
_cell.angle_gamma   90.00
#
_symmetry.space_group_name_H-M   'P 1'
#
loop_
_entity.id
_entity.type
_entity.pdbx_description
1 polymer ?
#
loop_
_entity_poly.entity_id
_entity_poly.type
_entity_poly.pdbx_seq_one_letter_code
_entity_poly.pdbx_strand_id
1 'polypeptide(L)'
;MLIRPIDPANMKGLAGRRIEDLSRFLDHSSGLFRADIPDFASAVLLSANANGDRIPDIGYVGAQSYVKKLLEGNSNVDFASKVRAQDSEFDRAAAAGFAIAAEGHPVCELVETEVSLPGFRNRIAISYYRLICPMNFAGKRLLINLSLPTPYCPISRQPERDKGYLVLN
;
A
#
# COMPACT_ATOMS: atom_id res chain seq x y z
N MET A 1 -11.34 -10.32 0.28
CA MET A 1 -9.93 -9.93 0.53
C MET A 1 -9.43 -10.56 1.82
N LEU A 2 -8.13 -10.89 1.96
CA LEU A 2 -7.52 -11.38 3.21
C LEU A 2 -6.46 -10.39 3.70
N ILE A 3 -6.63 -9.87 4.91
CA ILE A 3 -5.66 -9.00 5.59
C ILE A 3 -5.26 -9.70 6.88
N ARG A 4 -3.95 -9.83 7.11
CA ARG A 4 -3.42 -10.51 8.30
C ARG A 4 -2.30 -9.66 8.90
N PRO A 5 -2.27 -9.45 10.23
CA PRO A 5 -1.10 -8.90 10.88
C PRO A 5 0.13 -9.74 10.56
N ILE A 6 1.27 -9.09 10.36
CA ILE A 6 2.55 -9.76 10.16
C ILE A 6 3.64 -9.04 10.96
N ASP A 7 4.46 -9.82 11.64
CA ASP A 7 5.68 -9.31 12.27
C ASP A 7 6.63 -8.78 11.17
N PRO A 8 7.13 -7.52 11.26
CA PRO A 8 8.13 -6.98 10.35
C PRO A 8 9.32 -7.91 10.10
N ALA A 9 9.79 -8.64 11.13
CA ALA A 9 10.91 -9.58 11.01
C ALA A 9 10.62 -10.76 10.06
N ASN A 10 9.33 -11.04 9.82
CA ASN A 10 8.88 -12.08 8.91
C ASN A 10 8.65 -11.59 7.48
N MET A 11 8.74 -10.28 7.21
CA MET A 11 8.64 -9.74 5.85
C MET A 11 9.89 -10.08 5.03
N LYS A 12 9.70 -10.59 3.82
CA LYS A 12 10.80 -11.11 2.98
C LYS A 12 11.16 -10.17 1.84
N GLY A 13 12.41 -10.28 1.38
CA GLY A 13 12.92 -9.58 0.21
C GLY A 13 13.09 -8.07 0.41
N LEU A 14 13.18 -7.34 -0.70
CA LEU A 14 13.41 -5.90 -0.70
C LEU A 14 12.26 -5.12 -0.03
N ALA A 15 11.02 -5.59 -0.16
CA ALA A 15 9.85 -4.96 0.46
C ALA A 15 9.94 -4.94 1.99
N GLY A 16 10.34 -6.07 2.60
CA GLY A 16 10.54 -6.15 4.05
C GLY A 16 11.62 -5.18 4.54
N ARG A 17 12.77 -5.13 3.87
CA ARG A 17 13.86 -4.20 4.20
C ARG A 17 13.41 -2.73 4.14
N ARG A 18 12.68 -2.34 3.09
CA ARG A 18 12.17 -0.97 2.91
C ARG A 18 11.17 -0.57 3.99
N ILE A 19 10.27 -1.49 4.37
CA ILE A 19 9.34 -1.27 5.50
C ILE A 19 10.11 -1.10 6.80
N GLU A 20 11.12 -1.93 7.04
CA GLU A 20 11.96 -1.84 8.23
C GLU A 20 12.73 -0.51 8.29
N ASP A 21 13.29 -0.05 7.16
CA ASP A 21 14.00 1.23 7.07
C ASP A 21 13.07 2.41 7.39
N LEU A 22 11.84 2.41 6.87
CA LEU A 22 10.85 3.44 7.20
C LEU A 22 10.40 3.37 8.67
N SER A 23 10.16 2.17 9.20
CA SER A 23 9.79 2.00 10.61
C SER A 23 10.87 2.56 11.54
N ARG A 24 12.13 2.15 11.32
CA ARG A 24 13.26 2.65 12.11
C ARG A 24 13.42 4.15 11.99
N PHE A 25 13.25 4.72 10.79
CA PHE A 25 13.33 6.15 10.58
C PHE A 25 12.30 6.88 11.45
N LEU A 26 11.04 6.43 11.43
CA LEU A 26 9.96 7.04 12.20
C LEU A 26 10.16 6.88 13.70
N ASP A 27 10.68 5.75 14.16
CA ASP A 27 11.03 5.56 15.57
C ASP A 27 12.13 6.54 16.01
N HIS A 28 13.20 6.66 15.22
CA HIS A 28 14.30 7.59 15.51
C HIS A 28 13.88 9.07 15.44
N SER A 29 12.96 9.41 14.54
CA SER A 29 12.46 10.78 14.39
C SER A 29 11.31 11.12 15.33
N SER A 30 10.90 10.20 16.22
CA SER A 30 9.68 10.33 17.04
C SER A 30 8.44 10.65 16.19
N GLY A 31 8.38 10.03 15.01
CA GLY A 31 7.32 10.20 14.03
C GLY A 31 7.30 11.58 13.38
N LEU A 32 8.35 12.39 13.45
CA LEU A 32 8.36 13.71 12.81
C LEU A 32 8.51 13.59 11.29
N PHE A 33 7.66 14.29 10.54
CA PHE A 33 7.82 14.44 9.11
C PHE A 33 9.09 15.22 8.78
N ARG A 34 9.91 14.69 7.88
CA ARG A 34 11.15 15.31 7.41
C ARG A 34 11.32 15.08 5.91
N ALA A 35 12.16 15.89 5.28
CA ALA A 35 12.43 15.79 3.84
C ALA A 35 13.16 14.49 3.45
N ASP A 36 13.83 13.84 4.40
CA ASP A 36 14.64 12.63 4.21
C ASP A 36 13.90 11.33 4.56
N ILE A 37 12.56 11.35 4.60
CA ILE A 37 11.77 10.12 4.81
C ILE A 37 12.11 9.09 3.71
N PRO A 38 12.55 7.88 4.09
CA PRO A 38 12.82 6.83 3.12
C PRO A 38 11.54 6.43 2.41
N ASP A 39 11.64 6.15 1.11
CA ASP A 39 10.53 5.65 0.29
C ASP A 39 9.29 6.57 0.25
N PHE A 40 9.45 7.86 0.54
CA PHE A 40 8.36 8.83 0.52
C PHE A 40 7.65 8.89 -0.84
N ALA A 41 8.38 8.72 -1.94
CA ALA A 41 7.81 8.66 -3.29
C ALA A 41 6.91 7.44 -3.52
N SER A 42 7.04 6.38 -2.71
CA SER A 42 6.20 5.17 -2.74
C SER A 42 5.07 5.19 -1.70
N ALA A 43 5.07 6.16 -0.80
CA ALA A 43 4.10 6.26 0.29
C ALA A 43 2.82 7.02 -0.10
N VAL A 44 1.79 6.86 0.72
CA VAL A 44 0.54 7.63 0.71
C VAL A 44 0.41 8.31 2.07
N LEU A 45 0.07 9.60 2.10
CA LEU A 45 -0.26 10.30 3.34
C LEU A 45 -1.77 10.45 3.47
N LEU A 46 -2.27 10.08 4.64
CA LEU A 46 -3.70 10.12 4.96
C LEU A 46 -3.94 10.92 6.24
N SER A 47 -5.17 11.39 6.37
CA SER A 47 -5.69 11.93 7.62
C SER A 47 -5.62 10.90 8.74
N ALA A 48 -5.31 11.35 9.96
CA ALA A 48 -5.43 10.53 11.17
C ALA A 48 -6.86 10.42 11.70
N ASN A 49 -7.84 11.07 11.06
CA ASN A 49 -9.26 10.89 11.37
C ASN A 49 -9.77 9.58 10.76
N ALA A 50 -9.41 8.45 11.36
CA ALA A 50 -9.78 7.11 10.92
C ALA A 50 -10.65 6.43 11.98
N ASN A 51 -11.84 5.94 11.60
CA ASN A 51 -12.76 5.25 12.51
C ASN A 51 -12.91 3.75 12.21
N GLY A 52 -12.25 3.25 11.16
CA GLY A 52 -12.31 1.85 10.75
C GLY A 52 -13.48 1.49 9.84
N ASP A 53 -14.41 2.41 9.57
CA ASP A 53 -15.54 2.17 8.67
C ASP A 53 -15.21 2.48 7.22
N ARG A 54 -14.36 3.49 7.00
CA ARG A 54 -13.99 4.00 5.67
C ARG A 54 -12.51 4.33 5.60
N ILE A 55 -11.96 4.24 4.38
CA ILE A 55 -10.58 4.69 4.12
C ILE A 55 -10.48 6.19 4.46
N PRO A 56 -9.48 6.63 5.24
CA PRO A 56 -9.32 8.04 5.58
C PRO A 56 -9.00 8.91 4.36
N ASP A 57 -9.24 10.22 4.49
CA ASP A 57 -8.94 11.18 3.44
C ASP A 57 -7.46 11.15 3.06
N ILE A 58 -7.20 11.07 1.75
CA ILE A 58 -5.85 11.04 1.19
C ILE A 58 -5.39 12.48 0.94
N GLY A 59 -4.31 12.89 1.61
CA GLY A 59 -3.68 14.20 1.40
C GLY A 59 -2.57 14.19 0.35
N TYR A 60 -1.92 13.04 0.15
CA TYR A 60 -0.83 12.90 -0.82
C TYR A 60 -0.69 11.45 -1.29
N VAL A 61 -0.41 11.27 -2.58
CA VAL A 61 -0.08 9.98 -3.19
C VAL A 61 1.27 10.10 -3.90
N GLY A 62 2.26 9.36 -3.41
CA GLY A 62 3.58 9.32 -4.02
C GLY A 62 3.55 8.82 -5.46
N ALA A 63 4.38 9.42 -6.32
CA ALA A 63 4.41 9.10 -7.75
C ALA A 63 4.75 7.62 -8.05
N GLN A 64 5.43 6.94 -7.13
CA GLN A 64 5.81 5.53 -7.24
C GLN A 64 4.95 4.60 -6.38
N SER A 65 3.89 5.10 -5.74
CA SER A 65 3.02 4.32 -4.85
C SER A 65 2.50 3.07 -5.54
N TYR A 66 2.65 1.92 -4.88
CA TYR A 66 2.15 0.65 -5.42
C TYR A 66 0.64 0.66 -5.57
N VAL A 67 -0.08 1.25 -4.60
CA VAL A 67 -1.55 1.41 -4.68
C VAL A 67 -1.91 2.28 -5.88
N LYS A 68 -1.18 3.38 -6.11
CA LYS A 68 -1.38 4.21 -7.31
C LYS A 68 -1.19 3.39 -8.59
N LYS A 69 -0.09 2.62 -8.69
CA LYS A 69 0.19 1.76 -9.85
C LYS A 69 -0.86 0.66 -10.05
N LEU A 70 -1.40 0.09 -8.97
CA LEU A 70 -2.49 -0.88 -9.04
C LEU A 70 -3.79 -0.27 -9.56
N LEU A 71 -4.08 0.98 -9.18
CA LEU A 71 -5.30 1.69 -9.58
C LEU A 71 -5.20 2.32 -10.98
N GLU A 72 -4.03 2.82 -11.37
CA GLU A 72 -3.79 3.48 -12.66
C GLU A 72 -3.33 2.49 -13.76
N GLY A 73 -2.96 1.27 -13.38
CA GLY A 73 -2.41 0.26 -14.27
C GLY A 73 -3.43 -0.26 -15.30
N ASN A 74 -3.35 0.29 -16.51
CA ASN A 74 -3.75 -0.27 -17.82
C ASN A 74 -5.11 0.08 -18.43
N SER A 75 -5.98 0.82 -17.75
CA SER A 75 -7.18 1.34 -18.40
C SER A 75 -7.75 2.45 -17.52
N ASN A 76 -8.38 3.48 -18.08
CA ASN A 76 -9.07 4.57 -17.36
C ASN A 76 -10.28 4.05 -16.55
N VAL A 77 -10.09 2.99 -15.78
CA VAL A 77 -11.10 2.24 -15.07
C VAL A 77 -10.83 2.42 -13.59
N ASP A 78 -11.82 2.96 -12.89
CA ASP A 78 -11.81 3.05 -11.44
C ASP A 78 -11.85 1.64 -10.81
N PHE A 79 -10.66 1.10 -10.59
CA PHE A 79 -10.46 -0.22 -10.02
C PHE A 79 -11.00 -0.33 -8.59
N ALA A 80 -10.86 0.74 -7.79
CA ALA A 80 -11.37 0.77 -6.43
C ALA A 80 -12.89 0.58 -6.43
N SER A 81 -13.61 1.27 -7.34
CA SER A 81 -15.05 1.09 -7.49
C SER A 81 -15.46 -0.32 -7.94
N LYS A 82 -14.65 -0.99 -8.78
CA LYS A 82 -14.91 -2.39 -9.16
C LYS A 82 -14.72 -3.37 -8.01
N VAL A 83 -13.70 -3.18 -7.18
CA VAL A 83 -13.47 -4.02 -6.01
C VAL A 83 -14.58 -3.80 -4.98
N ARG A 84 -14.99 -2.55 -4.73
CA ARG A 84 -16.14 -2.22 -3.86
C ARG A 84 -17.44 -2.86 -4.33
N ALA A 85 -17.67 -2.92 -5.64
CA ALA A 85 -18.85 -3.58 -6.21
C ALA A 85 -18.83 -5.12 -6.01
N GLN A 86 -17.65 -5.72 -5.81
CA GLN A 86 -17.49 -7.17 -5.61
C GLN A 86 -17.46 -7.56 -4.13
N ASP A 87 -16.98 -6.67 -3.27
CA ASP A 87 -16.81 -6.89 -1.84
C ASP A 87 -17.24 -5.63 -1.10
N SER A 88 -18.49 -5.63 -0.61
CA SER A 88 -19.07 -4.49 0.13
C SER A 88 -18.34 -4.21 1.45
N GLU A 89 -17.60 -5.20 1.96
CA GLU A 89 -16.82 -5.09 3.18
C GLU A 89 -15.38 -4.63 2.91
N PHE A 90 -14.99 -4.46 1.65
CA PHE A 90 -13.64 -4.09 1.25
C PHE A 90 -13.14 -2.83 1.96
N ASP A 91 -13.93 -1.76 1.94
CA ASP A 91 -13.52 -0.49 2.54
C ASP A 91 -13.38 -0.62 4.05
N ARG A 92 -14.31 -1.32 4.73
CA ARG A 92 -14.25 -1.55 6.18
C ARG A 92 -13.03 -2.39 6.57
N ALA A 93 -12.79 -3.49 5.86
CA ALA A 93 -11.65 -4.37 6.10
C ALA A 93 -10.32 -3.64 5.85
N ALA A 94 -10.23 -2.86 4.77
CA ALA A 94 -9.04 -2.07 4.48
C ALA A 94 -8.85 -0.89 5.45
N ALA A 95 -9.93 -0.34 6.00
CA ALA A 95 -9.96 0.78 6.94
C ALA A 95 -9.51 0.42 8.37
N ALA A 96 -9.72 -0.83 8.80
CA ALA A 96 -9.44 -1.26 10.17
C ALA A 96 -8.01 -0.93 10.65
N GLY A 97 -7.00 -1.20 9.81
CA GLY A 97 -5.60 -0.90 10.14
C GLY A 97 -5.31 0.60 10.33
N PHE A 98 -6.06 1.47 9.64
CA PHE A 98 -5.89 2.92 9.81
C PHE A 98 -6.45 3.42 11.15
N ALA A 99 -7.53 2.83 11.66
CA ALA A 99 -8.07 3.18 12.97
C ALA A 99 -7.05 2.88 14.08
N ILE A 100 -6.42 1.70 14.03
CA ILE A 100 -5.37 1.30 14.97
C ILE A 100 -4.16 2.25 14.87
N ALA A 101 -3.74 2.60 13.66
CA ALA A 101 -2.64 3.54 13.46
C ALA A 101 -2.96 4.97 13.92
N ALA A 102 -4.20 5.41 13.79
CA ALA A 102 -4.65 6.72 14.27
C ALA A 102 -4.56 6.87 15.80
N GLU A 103 -4.76 5.77 16.53
CA GLU A 103 -4.57 5.70 17.99
C GLU A 103 -3.09 5.81 18.41
N GLY A 104 -2.16 5.70 17.46
CA GLY A 104 -0.73 5.85 17.68
C GLY A 104 0.07 4.56 17.57
N HIS A 105 -0.54 3.46 17.11
CA HIS A 105 0.09 2.15 17.02
C HIS A 105 0.45 1.78 15.58
N PRO A 106 1.74 1.63 15.22
CA PRO A 106 2.13 1.14 13.91
C PRO A 106 1.45 -0.19 13.56
N VAL A 107 1.02 -0.33 12.31
CA VAL A 107 0.37 -1.54 11.80
C VAL A 107 1.19 -2.11 10.65
N CYS A 108 1.46 -3.42 10.73
CA CYS A 108 2.13 -4.19 9.70
C CYS A 108 1.25 -5.36 9.28
N GLU A 109 0.94 -5.44 7.99
CA GLU A 109 0.02 -6.44 7.47
C GLU A 109 0.52 -7.07 6.17
N LEU A 110 0.14 -8.33 5.98
CA LEU A 110 0.14 -9.00 4.69
C LEU A 110 -1.27 -8.91 4.12
N VAL A 111 -1.39 -8.28 2.95
CA VAL A 111 -2.65 -8.15 2.22
C VAL A 111 -2.62 -9.03 0.99
N GLU A 112 -3.62 -9.90 0.88
CA GLU A 112 -3.80 -10.82 -0.23
C GLU A 112 -5.22 -10.69 -0.79
N THR A 113 -5.32 -10.51 -2.09
CA THR A 113 -6.61 -10.38 -2.75
C THR A 113 -6.53 -10.91 -4.17
N GLU A 114 -7.65 -11.41 -4.67
CA GLU A 114 -7.78 -11.73 -6.09
C GLU A 114 -8.61 -10.65 -6.75
N VAL A 115 -8.15 -10.21 -7.92
CA VAL A 115 -8.81 -9.12 -8.63
C VAL A 115 -9.03 -9.49 -10.08
N SER A 116 -10.19 -9.13 -10.60
CA SER A 116 -10.50 -9.28 -12.02
C SER A 116 -10.19 -7.97 -12.72
N LEU A 117 -9.07 -7.91 -13.44
CA LEU A 117 -8.72 -6.72 -14.21
C LEU A 117 -9.55 -6.65 -15.50
N PRO A 118 -10.01 -5.45 -15.92
CA PRO A 118 -10.67 -5.28 -17.21
C PRO A 118 -9.77 -5.78 -18.34
N GLY A 119 -10.32 -6.60 -19.25
CA GLY A 119 -9.55 -7.20 -20.35
C GLY A 119 -8.82 -8.50 -19.99
N PHE A 120 -8.78 -8.91 -18.73
CA PHE A 120 -8.25 -10.20 -18.31
C PHE A 120 -9.38 -11.20 -18.09
N ARG A 121 -9.25 -12.39 -18.70
CA ARG A 121 -10.21 -13.50 -18.49
C ARG A 121 -10.03 -14.20 -17.13
N ASN A 122 -8.86 -14.07 -16.53
CA ASN A 122 -8.49 -14.74 -15.29
C ASN A 122 -8.32 -13.72 -14.16
N ARG A 123 -8.60 -14.17 -12.93
CA ARG A 123 -8.29 -13.41 -11.72
C ARG A 123 -6.79 -13.37 -11.51
N ILE A 124 -6.29 -12.22 -11.06
CA ILE A 124 -4.89 -12.02 -10.71
C ILE A 124 -4.79 -11.96 -9.19
N ALA A 125 -3.99 -12.84 -8.61
CA ALA A 125 -3.64 -12.78 -7.20
C ALA A 125 -2.66 -11.61 -6.97
N ILE A 126 -3.03 -10.71 -6.08
CA ILE A 126 -2.21 -9.60 -5.60
C ILE A 126 -1.83 -9.93 -4.15
N SER A 127 -0.54 -9.80 -3.86
CA SER A 127 0.01 -9.98 -2.51
C SER A 127 0.99 -8.84 -2.22
N TYR A 128 0.80 -8.12 -1.12
CA TYR A 128 1.69 -7.03 -0.72
C TYR A 128 1.78 -6.88 0.79
N TYR A 129 2.92 -6.36 1.27
CA TYR A 129 3.06 -5.89 2.63
C TYR A 129 2.56 -4.46 2.74
N ARG A 130 1.89 -4.14 3.84
CA ARG A 130 1.39 -2.82 4.17
C ARG A 130 1.92 -2.39 5.54
N LEU A 131 2.59 -1.24 5.59
CA LEU A 131 2.94 -0.54 6.82
C LEU A 131 2.05 0.71 6.93
N ILE A 132 1.42 0.93 8.08
CA ILE A 132 0.70 2.16 8.41
C ILE A 132 1.28 2.70 9.72
N CYS A 133 1.85 3.90 9.70
CA CYS A 133 2.44 4.51 10.89
C CYS A 133 1.86 5.92 11.15
N PRO A 134 1.68 6.30 12.42
CA PRO A 134 1.42 7.69 12.77
C PRO A 134 2.65 8.56 12.53
N MET A 135 2.42 9.79 12.10
CA MET A 135 3.45 10.78 11.85
C MET A 135 2.93 12.18 12.22
N ASN A 136 3.81 13.09 12.59
CA ASN A 136 3.52 14.47 12.93
C ASN A 136 4.05 15.41 11.85
N PHE A 137 3.18 16.27 11.31
CA PHE A 137 3.54 17.31 10.36
C PHE A 137 2.87 18.63 10.76
N ALA A 138 3.68 19.67 10.96
CA ALA A 138 3.19 21.00 11.35
C ALA A 138 2.20 21.00 12.53
N GLY A 139 2.49 20.20 13.57
CA GLY A 139 1.64 20.08 14.76
C GLY A 139 0.36 19.25 14.56
N LYS A 140 0.15 18.66 13.38
CA LYS A 140 -0.97 17.76 13.09
C LYS A 140 -0.50 16.32 12.98
N ARG A 141 -1.34 15.38 13.39
CA ARG A 141 -1.12 13.96 13.18
C ARG A 141 -1.64 13.53 11.81
N LEU A 142 -0.82 12.78 11.09
CA LEU A 142 -1.10 12.15 9.81
C LEU A 142 -0.78 10.65 9.92
N LEU A 143 -1.23 9.89 8.94
CA LEU A 143 -0.82 8.51 8.74
C LEU A 143 0.02 8.41 7.47
N ILE A 144 1.16 7.74 7.56
CA ILE A 144 1.91 7.31 6.38
C ILE A 144 1.61 5.83 6.10
N ASN A 145 1.20 5.53 4.87
CA ASN A 145 0.94 4.18 4.40
C ASN A 145 1.95 3.83 3.30
N LEU A 146 2.76 2.80 3.54
CA LEU A 146 3.66 2.22 2.57
C LEU A 146 3.18 0.81 2.21
N SER A 147 2.75 0.64 0.96
CA SER A 147 2.34 -0.66 0.42
C SER A 147 3.35 -1.12 -0.62
N LEU A 148 3.91 -2.31 -0.45
CA LEU A 148 4.96 -2.86 -1.31
C LEU A 148 4.68 -4.32 -1.69
N PRO A 149 4.78 -4.70 -2.97
CA PRO A 149 4.46 -6.07 -3.40
C PRO A 149 5.36 -7.10 -2.73
N THR A 150 4.80 -8.27 -2.41
CA THR A 150 5.61 -9.39 -1.94
C THR A 150 6.49 -9.94 -3.07
N PRO A 151 7.58 -10.67 -2.76
CA PRO A 151 8.42 -11.32 -3.77
C PRO A 151 7.66 -12.31 -4.68
N TYR A 152 6.50 -12.78 -4.22
CA TYR A 152 5.67 -13.76 -4.91
C TYR A 152 4.53 -13.11 -5.71
N CYS A 153 4.33 -11.80 -5.59
CA CYS A 153 3.29 -11.09 -6.33
C CYS A 153 3.60 -11.17 -7.84
N PRO A 154 2.71 -11.72 -8.69
CA PRO A 154 2.98 -11.85 -10.12
C PRO A 154 3.18 -10.49 -10.82
N ILE A 155 2.59 -9.41 -10.29
CA ILE A 155 2.73 -8.05 -10.81
C ILE A 155 4.12 -7.44 -10.51
N SER A 156 4.86 -7.97 -9.53
CA SER A 156 6.23 -7.50 -9.23
C SER A 156 7.29 -8.02 -10.22
N ARG A 157 6.93 -9.02 -11.04
CA ARG A 157 7.74 -9.50 -12.16
C ARG A 157 7.49 -8.66 -13.43
N GLN A 158 7.70 -7.35 -13.35
CA GLN A 158 8.08 -6.62 -14.56
C GLN A 158 9.60 -6.74 -14.69
N PRO A 159 10.14 -7.49 -15.67
CA PRO A 159 11.53 -7.33 -16.01
C PRO A 159 11.71 -5.90 -16.55
N GLU A 160 12.75 -5.21 -16.11
CA GLU A 160 13.32 -4.08 -16.86
C GLU A 160 13.95 -4.61 -18.16
N ARG A 161 13.14 -5.14 -19.07
CA ARG A 161 13.44 -5.54 -20.46
C ARG A 161 12.06 -5.58 -21.15
N ASP A 162 11.73 -4.77 -22.16
CA ASP A 162 12.50 -4.45 -23.34
C ASP A 162 12.08 -3.10 -23.95
N LYS A 163 13.07 -2.24 -24.21
CA LYS A 163 13.11 -1.55 -25.50
C LYS A 163 13.41 -2.64 -26.54
N GLY A 164 12.40 -3.18 -27.21
CA GLY A 164 12.65 -4.15 -28.29
C GLY A 164 11.48 -5.04 -28.65
N TYR A 165 10.80 -4.67 -29.74
CA TYR A 165 10.10 -5.49 -30.74
C TYR A 165 9.15 -6.63 -30.32
N LEU A 166 7.89 -6.46 -30.76
CA LEU A 166 6.98 -7.52 -31.17
C LEU A 166 7.71 -8.61 -31.97
N VAL A 167 7.58 -9.86 -31.52
CA VAL A 167 7.56 -11.02 -32.43
C VAL A 167 6.34 -11.86 -32.07
N LEU A 168 5.33 -11.78 -32.93
CA LEU A 168 4.22 -12.72 -33.00
C LEU A 168 4.72 -13.97 -33.72
N ASN A 169 4.47 -15.14 -33.15
CA ASN A 169 4.36 -16.40 -33.89
C ASN A 169 2.90 -16.85 -33.80
#